data_AF-A0A3D0WT82-F1
#
_entry.id   AF-A0A3D0WT82-F1
#
_cell.length_a   1.000
_cell.length_b   1.000
_cell.length_c   1.000
_cell.angle_alpha   90.00
_cell.angle_beta   90.00
_cell.angle_gamma   90.00
#
_symmetry.space_group_name_H-M   'P 1'
#
loop_
_entity.id
_entity.type
_entity.pdbx_description
1 polymer ?
#
loop_
_entity_poly.entity_id
_entity_poly.type
_entity_poly.pdbx_seq_one_letter_code
_entity_poly.pdbx_strand_id
1 'polypeptide(L)'
;MYLKNKSSSTIYYVSTLKDGFLNYDPTNPTYAADYKVNTGETRKIRIGITLSCWEQVMKSAEGYIYIYVYDAVKLETEGWLNVKDKPLKKYSLNADQLKEMKWTVTYP
;
A
#
# COMPACT_ATOMS: atom_id res chain seq x y z
N MET A 1 -5.87 -4.59 -9.22
CA MET A 1 -5.86 -3.37 -8.39
C MET A 1 -4.66 -2.50 -8.74
N TYR A 2 -4.86 -1.20 -8.94
CA TYR A 2 -3.81 -0.21 -9.19
C TYR A 2 -3.90 0.90 -8.15
N LEU A 3 -2.84 1.67 -7.93
CA LEU A 3 -2.81 2.86 -7.09
C LEU A 3 -2.23 3.98 -7.94
N LYS A 4 -3.05 5.01 -8.22
CA LYS A 4 -2.56 6.23 -8.86
C LYS A 4 -2.22 7.28 -7.82
N ASN A 5 -0.98 7.75 -7.79
CA ASN A 5 -0.56 8.87 -6.94
C ASN A 5 -0.85 10.18 -7.67
N LYS A 6 -1.88 10.92 -7.24
CA LYS A 6 -2.19 12.29 -7.70
C LYS A 6 -1.70 13.36 -6.70
N SER A 7 -0.91 12.96 -5.71
CA SER A 7 -0.39 13.87 -4.70
C SER A 7 0.72 14.75 -5.27
N SER A 8 1.03 15.85 -4.58
CA SER A 8 2.18 16.70 -4.94
C SER A 8 3.53 16.00 -4.67
N SER A 9 3.55 15.02 -3.76
CA SER A 9 4.75 14.27 -3.35
C SER A 9 4.72 12.79 -3.72
N THR A 10 5.93 12.20 -3.79
CA THR A 10 6.12 10.75 -3.89
C THR A 10 5.69 10.06 -2.61
N ILE A 11 5.11 8.87 -2.75
CA ILE A 11 4.61 8.07 -1.63
C ILE A 11 5.19 6.67 -1.66
N TYR A 12 5.18 6.02 -0.49
CA TYR A 12 5.27 4.57 -0.39
C TYR A 12 3.91 4.00 -0.01
N TYR A 13 3.65 2.75 -0.42
CA TYR A 13 2.53 1.99 0.10
C TYR A 13 2.99 0.63 0.67
N VAL A 14 2.28 0.16 1.69
CA VAL A 14 2.36 -1.19 2.22
C VAL A 14 0.98 -1.80 2.16
N SER A 15 0.87 -3.08 1.80
CA SER A 15 -0.41 -3.78 1.89
C SER A 15 -0.30 -5.16 2.53
N THR A 16 -1.36 -5.54 3.24
CA THR A 16 -1.45 -6.78 4.03
C THR A 16 -2.89 -7.26 4.14
N LEU A 17 -3.07 -8.56 4.40
CA LEU A 17 -4.37 -9.20 4.64
C LEU A 17 -4.78 -9.16 6.13
N LYS A 18 -3.87 -8.75 7.02
CA LYS A 18 -4.12 -8.62 8.46
C LYS A 18 -3.84 -7.19 8.89
N ASP A 19 -4.83 -6.56 9.52
CA ASP A 19 -4.69 -5.19 10.02
C ASP A 19 -3.49 -5.08 10.97
N GLY A 20 -2.67 -4.05 10.77
CA GLY A 20 -1.48 -3.74 11.56
C GLY A 20 -0.29 -4.67 11.29
N PHE A 21 -0.41 -5.63 10.37
CA PHE A 21 0.68 -6.54 10.06
C PHE A 21 1.67 -5.93 9.06
N LEU A 22 2.55 -5.08 9.58
CA LEU A 22 3.53 -4.26 8.87
C LEU A 22 4.95 -4.83 9.04
N ASN A 23 5.17 -6.03 8.52
CA ASN A 23 6.36 -6.84 8.81
C ASN A 23 7.53 -6.68 7.82
N TYR A 24 7.44 -5.76 6.86
CA TYR A 24 8.52 -5.46 5.93
C TYR A 24 8.70 -3.95 5.78
N ASP A 25 9.93 -3.54 5.47
CA ASP A 25 10.30 -2.14 5.23
C ASP A 25 10.17 -1.83 3.73
N PRO A 26 9.19 -1.02 3.30
CA PRO A 26 8.98 -0.74 1.88
C PRO A 26 10.12 0.08 1.25
N THR A 27 11.07 0.60 2.01
CA THR A 27 12.26 1.31 1.51
C THR A 27 13.45 0.40 1.21
N ASN A 28 13.35 -0.90 1.52
CA ASN A 28 14.42 -1.85 1.29
C ASN A 28 14.87 -1.84 -0.20
N PRO A 29 16.16 -1.59 -0.50
CA PRO A 29 16.63 -1.40 -1.87
C PRO A 29 16.28 -2.54 -2.83
N THR A 30 16.15 -3.77 -2.33
CA THR A 30 15.83 -4.95 -3.15
C THR A 30 14.44 -4.85 -3.80
N TYR A 31 13.49 -4.18 -3.16
CA TYR A 31 12.10 -4.15 -3.61
C TYR A 31 11.43 -2.77 -3.49
N ALA A 32 12.15 -1.72 -3.08
CA ALA A 32 11.60 -0.38 -2.89
C ALA A 32 10.91 0.17 -4.15
N ALA A 33 11.44 -0.12 -5.34
CA ALA A 33 10.85 0.31 -6.61
C ALA A 33 9.42 -0.22 -6.83
N ASP A 34 9.07 -1.35 -6.21
CA ASP A 34 7.74 -1.94 -6.31
C ASP A 34 6.70 -1.24 -5.42
N TYR A 35 7.17 -0.58 -4.36
CA TYR A 35 6.34 0.05 -3.33
C TYR A 35 6.38 1.58 -3.35
N LYS A 36 7.38 2.17 -4.02
CA LYS A 36 7.46 3.62 -4.28
C LYS A 36 6.59 3.99 -5.48
N VAL A 37 5.80 5.06 -5.33
CA VAL A 37 4.92 5.58 -6.39
C VAL A 37 5.14 7.07 -6.53
N ASN A 38 5.75 7.47 -7.64
CA ASN A 38 6.07 8.87 -7.92
C ASN A 38 4.81 9.70 -8.19
N THR A 39 4.92 11.02 -8.12
CA THR A 39 3.84 11.94 -8.47
C THR A 39 3.33 11.67 -9.90
N GLY A 40 2.00 11.54 -10.04
CA GLY A 40 1.31 11.24 -11.29
C GLY A 40 1.32 9.76 -11.70
N GLU A 41 2.15 8.93 -11.05
CA GLU A 41 2.36 7.54 -11.43
C GLU A 41 1.18 6.65 -11.04
N THR A 42 0.96 5.60 -11.83
CA THR A 42 0.03 4.51 -11.50
C THR A 42 0.79 3.21 -11.31
N ARG A 43 0.68 2.60 -10.14
CA ARG A 43 1.37 1.37 -9.76
C ARG A 43 0.37 0.23 -9.56
N LYS A 44 0.66 -0.97 -10.06
CA LYS A 44 -0.12 -2.16 -9.67
C LYS A 44 0.19 -2.50 -8.21
N ILE A 45 -0.82 -2.57 -7.36
CA ILE A 45 -0.62 -2.86 -5.93
C ILE A 45 -0.19 -4.32 -5.76
N ARG A 46 0.90 -4.52 -5.02
CA ARG A 46 1.37 -5.84 -4.58
C ARG A 46 0.89 -6.13 -3.16
N ILE A 47 0.28 -7.30 -2.96
CA ILE A 47 -0.22 -7.77 -1.67
C ILE A 47 0.78 -8.79 -1.12
N GLY A 48 1.72 -8.27 -0.34
CA GLY A 48 2.88 -9.02 0.11
C GLY A 48 3.81 -9.47 -1.04
N ILE A 49 4.87 -10.19 -0.66
CA ILE A 49 5.93 -10.62 -1.57
C ILE A 49 5.59 -11.97 -2.25
N THR A 50 4.61 -12.73 -1.72
CA THR A 50 4.47 -14.17 -2.03
C THR A 50 3.06 -14.71 -2.29
N LEU A 51 1.99 -13.90 -2.26
CA LEU A 51 0.63 -14.46 -2.34
C LEU A 51 0.04 -14.39 -3.75
N SER A 52 0.20 -15.48 -4.50
CA SER A 52 -0.38 -15.66 -5.84
C SER A 52 -1.91 -15.84 -5.85
N CYS A 53 -2.57 -16.06 -4.70
CA CYS A 53 -4.01 -16.40 -4.61
C CYS A 53 -4.83 -15.60 -3.58
N TRP A 54 -4.41 -14.37 -3.23
CA TRP A 54 -5.07 -13.56 -2.19
C TRP A 54 -6.55 -13.27 -2.47
N GLU A 55 -6.95 -13.16 -3.75
CA GLU A 55 -8.34 -12.90 -4.15
C GLU A 55 -9.28 -14.01 -3.69
N GLN A 56 -8.80 -15.25 -3.71
CA GLN A 56 -9.55 -16.43 -3.30
C GLN A 56 -9.67 -16.49 -1.77
N VAL A 57 -8.57 -16.18 -1.06
CA VAL A 57 -8.53 -16.11 0.40
C VAL A 57 -9.49 -15.05 0.94
N MET A 58 -9.55 -13.86 0.33
CA MET A 58 -10.47 -12.82 0.78
C MET A 58 -11.94 -13.16 0.51
N LYS A 59 -12.26 -13.73 -0.66
CA LYS A 59 -13.63 -14.13 -0.98
C LYS A 59 -14.16 -15.20 -0.04
N SER A 60 -13.30 -16.13 0.40
CA SER A 60 -13.69 -17.20 1.33
C SER A 60 -13.84 -16.74 2.77
N ALA A 61 -13.17 -15.65 3.16
CA ALA A 61 -13.05 -15.24 4.56
C ALA A 61 -13.76 -13.92 4.89
N GLU A 62 -14.55 -13.36 3.96
CA GLU A 62 -15.04 -11.96 4.03
C GLU A 62 -13.89 -10.98 4.38
N GLY A 63 -12.70 -11.29 3.87
CA GLY A 63 -11.45 -10.67 4.28
C GLY A 63 -11.28 -9.28 3.69
N TYR A 64 -10.43 -8.50 4.36
CA TYR A 64 -10.05 -7.17 3.91
C TYR A 64 -8.58 -7.16 3.50
N ILE A 65 -8.26 -6.39 2.45
CA ILE A 65 -6.91 -5.87 2.24
C ILE A 65 -6.80 -4.53 2.94
N TYR A 66 -5.71 -4.39 3.69
CA TYR A 66 -5.32 -3.15 4.32
C TYR A 66 -4.18 -2.54 3.50
N ILE A 67 -4.33 -1.27 3.14
CA ILE A 67 -3.30 -0.50 2.40
C ILE A 67 -2.95 0.72 3.22
N TYR A 68 -1.67 0.86 3.52
CA TYR A 68 -1.09 1.96 4.29
C TYR A 68 -0.26 2.81 3.35
N VAL A 69 -0.51 4.11 3.34
CA VAL A 69 0.22 5.08 2.51
C VAL A 69 1.09 5.94 3.41
N TYR A 70 2.33 6.16 2.99
CA TYR A 70 3.34 6.90 3.73
C TYR A 70 3.96 7.99 2.86
N ASP A 71 4.32 9.11 3.49
CA ASP A 71 5.12 10.15 2.87
C ASP A 71 6.54 9.61 2.62
N ALA A 72 7.03 9.71 1.38
CA ALA A 72 8.34 9.16 1.05
C ALA A 72 9.47 9.88 1.76
N VAL A 73 9.39 11.21 1.92
CA VAL A 73 10.44 12.00 2.57
C VAL A 73 10.58 11.58 4.02
N LYS A 74 9.48 11.61 4.79
CA LYS A 74 9.50 11.19 6.20
C LYS A 74 10.00 9.77 6.36
N LEU A 75 9.53 8.86 5.50
CA LEU A 75 9.89 7.46 5.60
C LEU A 75 11.39 7.23 5.33
N GLU A 76 11.96 7.91 4.34
CA GLU A 76 13.39 7.81 4.00
C GLU A 76 14.29 8.53 5.02
N THR A 77 13.82 9.61 5.65
CA THR A 77 14.63 10.37 6.63
C THR A 77 14.54 9.84 8.05
N GLU A 78 13.33 9.46 8.51
CA GLU A 78 13.10 9.00 9.88
C GLU A 78 13.25 7.47 10.00
N GLY A 79 13.14 6.74 8.89
CA GLY A 79 13.26 5.29 8.84
C GLY A 79 11.98 4.55 9.22
N TRP A 80 11.84 3.32 8.70
CA TRP A 80 10.60 2.53 8.81
C TRP A 80 10.14 2.27 10.24
N LEU A 81 11.06 1.93 11.15
CA LEU A 81 10.72 1.61 12.54
C LEU A 81 10.04 2.78 13.27
N ASN A 82 10.29 4.02 12.87
CA ASN A 82 9.74 5.22 13.49
C ASN A 82 8.41 5.67 12.84
N VAL A 83 8.19 5.28 11.58
CA VAL A 83 7.10 5.79 10.73
C VAL A 83 5.97 4.77 10.55
N LYS A 84 6.24 3.46 10.66
CA LYS A 84 5.31 2.38 10.33
C LYS A 84 3.92 2.51 10.94
N ASP A 85 3.82 2.97 12.18
CA ASP A 85 2.56 3.08 12.93
C ASP A 85 1.84 4.42 12.70
N LYS A 86 2.40 5.30 11.84
CA LYS A 86 1.89 6.64 11.52
C LYS A 86 1.66 6.80 10.00
N PRO A 87 0.82 5.97 9.37
CA PRO A 87 0.49 6.13 7.96
C PRO A 87 -0.24 7.46 7.73
N LEU A 88 0.00 8.10 6.57
CA LEU A 88 -0.83 9.23 6.12
C LEU A 88 -2.28 8.81 5.92
N LYS A 89 -2.47 7.60 5.39
CA LYS A 89 -3.79 7.03 5.13
C LYS A 89 -3.76 5.52 5.26
N LYS A 90 -4.85 4.98 5.79
CA LYS A 90 -5.16 3.55 5.80
C LYS A 90 -6.46 3.32 5.04
N TYR A 91 -6.46 2.35 4.14
CA TYR A 91 -7.63 1.82 3.47
C TYR A 91 -7.90 0.40 3.96
N SER A 92 -9.17 0.04 4.13
CA SER A 92 -9.63 -1.31 4.50
C SER A 92 -10.68 -1.74 3.50
N LEU A 93 -10.34 -2.71 2.66
CA LEU A 93 -11.02 -2.96 1.40
C LEU A 93 -11.42 -4.41 1.27
N ASN A 94 -12.73 -4.67 1.14
CA ASN A 94 -13.22 -6.01 0.87
C ASN A 94 -13.14 -6.35 -0.64
N ALA A 95 -13.46 -7.61 -0.97
CA ALA A 95 -13.36 -8.12 -2.34
C ALA A 95 -14.21 -7.36 -3.37
N ASP A 96 -15.31 -6.73 -2.97
CA ASP A 96 -16.21 -6.02 -3.89
C ASP A 96 -15.76 -4.57 -4.12
N GLN A 97 -15.33 -3.87 -3.07
CA GLN A 97 -14.73 -2.53 -3.17
C GLN A 97 -13.48 -2.53 -4.08
N LEU A 98 -12.75 -3.64 -4.11
CA LEU A 98 -11.58 -3.81 -4.98
C LEU A 98 -11.92 -3.92 -6.46
N LYS A 99 -13.09 -4.48 -6.80
CA LYS A 99 -13.56 -4.60 -8.18
C LYS A 99 -14.13 -3.28 -8.71
N GLU A 100 -14.74 -2.49 -7.83
CA GLU A 100 -15.49 -1.30 -8.23
C GLU A 100 -14.63 -0.02 -8.30
N MET A 101 -13.56 0.07 -7.52
CA MET A 101 -12.82 1.32 -7.41
C MET A 101 -11.85 1.55 -8.58
N LYS A 102 -12.04 2.68 -9.29
CA LYS A 102 -11.02 3.32 -10.15
C LYS A 102 -9.96 4.03 -9.28
N TRP A 103 -9.24 3.24 -8.49
CA TRP A 103 -8.26 3.63 -7.47
C TRP A 103 -7.39 4.86 -7.81
N THR A 104 -7.82 6.02 -7.32
CA THR A 104 -7.12 7.28 -7.45
C THR A 104 -6.81 7.81 -6.06
N VAL A 105 -5.54 7.80 -5.67
CA VAL A 105 -5.09 8.37 -4.39
C VAL A 105 -4.64 9.80 -4.67
N THR A 106 -5.26 10.79 -4.01
CA THR A 106 -4.89 12.21 -4.14
C THR A 106 -4.58 12.73 -2.74
N TYR A 107 -3.46 13.41 -2.57
CA TYR A 107 -3.05 14.00 -1.30
C TYR A 107 -2.49 15.42 -1.52
N PRO A 108 -2.74 16.39 -0.61
CA PRO A 108 -2.22 17.75 -0.71
C PRO A 108 -0.68 17.82 -0.79
#